data_AF-A0A1M2ZKJ6-F1
#
_entry.id   AF-A0A1M2ZKJ6-F1
#
_cell.length_a   1.000
_cell.length_b   1.000
_cell.length_c   1.000
_cell.angle_alpha   90.00
_cell.angle_beta   90.00
_cell.angle_gamma   90.00
#
_symmetry.space_group_name_H-M   'P 1'
#
loop_
_entity.id
_entity.type
_entity.pdbx_description
1 polymer ?
#
loop_
_entity_poly.entity_id
_entity_poly.type
_entity_poly.pdbx_seq_one_letter_code
_entity_poly.pdbx_strand_id
1 'polypeptide(L)'
;MKKTRTVRNKARQGIDCCTFEGTLENEIEYLPEQTLVSEQGRKYGTVKVEGGKAIVNFVLPRFLRDNNIQPFSWKDVESLPVIMNDCELQLGKVLGKVRGSEVKLVEVNITQVVSGKATQSEVLNLLSHACLTPKRDNIKYVGPSKTNRYKEEVRTFISAKKKYYILKAYDKTEQQKKEPKEQTEKSETVPYGLLRIEIIMLERTLHKLFGKKVRLSDIVSRKGLALLLMEYKRIFCDEIRSKRIIPYLNYCVNHLYESLCETDDPISTIAKERELIPDNKVLYRALKKWKEKKGESIHNLQREVNKYTELYNLPQDAVMTIRDFRKACG
;
A
#
# COMPACT_ATOMS: atom_id res chain seq x y z
N MET A 1 1.25 -6.08 -23.44
CA MET A 1 1.53 -6.10 -21.98
C MET A 1 1.78 -7.54 -21.56
N LYS A 2 2.92 -7.87 -20.93
CA LYS A 2 3.22 -9.25 -20.50
C LYS A 2 2.20 -9.64 -19.40
N LYS A 3 1.44 -10.72 -19.57
CA LYS A 3 0.39 -11.12 -18.61
C LYS A 3 1.03 -11.72 -17.35
N THR A 4 1.11 -10.96 -16.27
CA THR A 4 1.56 -11.48 -14.96
C THR A 4 0.44 -12.31 -14.34
N ARG A 5 0.55 -13.65 -14.37
CA ARG A 5 -0.46 -14.55 -13.79
C ARG A 5 -0.53 -14.39 -12.27
N THR A 6 -1.75 -14.33 -11.73
CA THR A 6 -2.03 -14.28 -10.29
C THR A 6 -2.61 -15.61 -9.84
N VAL A 7 -2.06 -16.23 -8.78
CA VAL A 7 -2.62 -17.44 -8.17
C VAL A 7 -3.74 -17.02 -7.22
N ARG A 8 -4.99 -17.14 -7.70
CA ARG A 8 -6.19 -16.60 -7.03
C ARG A 8 -6.31 -16.99 -5.55
N ASN A 9 -6.03 -18.24 -5.21
CA ASN A 9 -6.18 -18.74 -3.83
C ASN A 9 -5.09 -18.23 -2.86
N LYS A 10 -3.99 -17.67 -3.38
CA LYS A 10 -2.89 -17.10 -2.59
C LYS A 10 -2.88 -15.57 -2.59
N ALA A 11 -3.64 -14.95 -3.49
CA ALA A 11 -3.74 -13.50 -3.61
C ALA A 11 -4.58 -12.93 -2.46
N ARG A 12 -4.00 -11.98 -1.72
CA ARG A 12 -4.65 -11.22 -0.63
C ARG A 12 -4.97 -9.78 -1.02
N GLN A 13 -4.69 -9.43 -2.26
CA GLN A 13 -4.99 -8.14 -2.85
C GLN A 13 -6.49 -8.01 -3.16
N GLY A 14 -7.02 -6.81 -2.98
CA GLY A 14 -8.42 -6.49 -3.25
C GLY A 14 -8.63 -5.00 -3.49
N ILE A 15 -9.82 -4.65 -3.99
CA ILE A 15 -10.27 -3.27 -4.16
C ILE A 15 -10.65 -2.70 -2.79
N ASP A 16 -10.28 -1.45 -2.51
CA ASP A 16 -10.77 -0.70 -1.36
C ASP A 16 -11.85 0.27 -1.81
N CYS A 17 -11.44 1.31 -2.55
CA CYS A 17 -12.29 2.36 -3.05
C CYS A 17 -12.27 2.40 -4.58
N CYS A 18 -13.43 2.70 -5.17
CA CYS A 18 -13.59 3.05 -6.57
C CYS A 18 -14.24 4.42 -6.64
N THR A 19 -13.55 5.40 -7.24
CA THR A 19 -14.12 6.74 -7.44
C THR A 19 -14.49 6.92 -8.89
N PHE A 20 -15.71 7.38 -9.15
CA PHE A 20 -16.21 7.61 -10.50
C PHE A 20 -17.01 8.90 -10.59
N GLU A 21 -17.01 9.46 -11.79
CA GLU A 21 -17.85 10.60 -12.15
C GLU A 21 -19.12 10.10 -12.82
N GLY A 22 -20.28 10.59 -12.37
CA GLY A 22 -21.58 10.36 -12.96
C GLY A 22 -22.05 11.58 -13.75
N THR A 23 -22.54 11.35 -14.97
CA THR A 23 -23.26 12.38 -15.74
C THR A 23 -24.74 12.28 -15.43
N LEU A 24 -25.32 13.38 -14.96
CA LEU A 24 -26.71 13.46 -14.52
C LEU A 24 -27.64 13.76 -15.71
N GLU A 25 -28.88 13.30 -15.63
CA GLU A 25 -29.95 13.79 -16.53
C GLU A 25 -30.49 15.14 -16.10
N ASN A 26 -30.48 15.40 -14.79
CA ASN A 26 -31.04 16.59 -14.17
C ASN A 26 -29.95 17.66 -13.99
N GLU A 27 -30.32 18.93 -14.06
CA GLU A 27 -29.42 20.08 -13.84
C GLU A 27 -29.15 20.32 -12.34
N ILE A 28 -28.61 19.32 -11.64
CA ILE A 28 -28.12 19.52 -10.27
C ILE A 28 -26.73 20.15 -10.37
N GLU A 29 -26.62 21.44 -10.06
CA GLU A 29 -25.34 22.14 -10.11
C GLU A 29 -24.44 21.80 -8.92
N TYR A 30 -25.04 21.65 -7.73
CA TYR A 30 -24.34 21.40 -6.48
C TYR A 30 -25.15 20.50 -5.54
N LEU A 31 -24.43 19.60 -4.87
CA LEU A 31 -24.94 18.77 -3.79
C LEU A 31 -23.81 18.55 -2.79
N PRO A 32 -23.96 18.91 -1.50
CA PRO A 32 -22.97 18.61 -0.50
C PRO A 32 -22.77 17.10 -0.34
N GLU A 33 -21.65 16.68 0.23
CA GLU A 33 -21.35 15.27 0.41
C GLU A 33 -22.42 14.56 1.26
N GLN A 34 -23.04 13.53 0.67
CA GLN A 34 -23.97 12.63 1.32
C GLN A 34 -23.35 11.24 1.44
N THR A 35 -23.71 10.53 2.51
CA THR A 35 -23.27 9.14 2.73
C THR A 35 -24.23 8.17 2.03
N LEU A 36 -23.68 7.18 1.33
CA LEU A 36 -24.44 6.05 0.80
C LEU A 36 -24.53 4.96 1.86
N VAL A 37 -25.76 4.53 2.16
CA VAL A 37 -26.08 3.57 3.21
C VAL A 37 -26.81 2.38 2.59
N SER A 38 -26.33 1.16 2.87
CA SER A 38 -26.98 -0.06 2.38
C SER A 38 -28.29 -0.31 3.10
N GLU A 39 -29.13 -1.21 2.57
CA GLU A 39 -30.33 -1.68 3.27
C GLU A 39 -30.05 -2.22 4.68
N GLN A 40 -28.86 -2.76 4.93
CA GLN A 40 -28.44 -3.23 6.26
C GLN A 40 -27.88 -2.10 7.16
N GLY A 41 -28.01 -0.84 6.77
CA GLY A 41 -27.55 0.31 7.55
C GLY A 41 -26.04 0.58 7.46
N ARG A 42 -25.31 -0.07 6.55
CA ARG A 42 -23.85 0.09 6.45
C ARG A 42 -23.49 1.27 5.55
N LYS A 43 -22.64 2.17 6.07
CA LYS A 43 -22.07 3.29 5.32
C LYS A 43 -20.95 2.79 4.41
N TYR A 44 -21.19 2.77 3.10
CA TYR A 44 -20.26 2.13 2.14
C TYR A 44 -19.69 3.08 1.10
N GLY A 45 -20.12 4.33 1.07
CA GLY A 45 -19.62 5.29 0.09
C GLY A 45 -20.10 6.70 0.36
N THR A 46 -19.66 7.63 -0.47
CA THR A 46 -20.15 9.01 -0.47
C THR A 46 -20.47 9.46 -1.89
N VAL A 47 -21.36 10.43 -1.99
CA VAL A 47 -21.73 11.10 -3.24
C VAL A 47 -21.80 12.60 -2.99
N LYS A 48 -21.25 13.38 -3.91
CA LYS A 48 -21.40 14.84 -3.96
C LYS A 48 -21.57 15.30 -5.40
N VAL A 49 -22.10 16.49 -5.60
CA VAL A 49 -22.16 17.11 -6.94
C VAL A 49 -21.42 18.44 -6.88
N GLU A 50 -20.45 18.59 -7.78
CA GLU A 50 -19.65 19.82 -7.93
C GLU A 50 -19.62 20.20 -9.41
N GLY A 51 -20.10 21.40 -9.74
CA GLY A 51 -20.09 21.92 -11.11
C GLY A 51 -20.88 21.02 -12.09
N GLY A 52 -22.05 20.53 -11.66
CA GLY A 52 -22.90 19.68 -12.48
C GLY A 52 -22.44 18.22 -12.63
N LYS A 53 -21.34 17.82 -11.98
CA LYS A 53 -20.83 16.44 -12.03
C LYS A 53 -20.99 15.74 -10.69
N ALA A 54 -21.59 14.56 -10.71
CA ALA A 54 -21.63 13.71 -9.54
C ALA A 54 -20.27 13.02 -9.35
N ILE A 55 -19.68 13.16 -8.17
CA ILE A 55 -18.46 12.47 -7.76
C ILE A 55 -18.87 11.46 -6.69
N VAL A 56 -18.66 10.18 -7.00
CA VAL A 56 -19.06 9.07 -6.12
C VAL A 56 -17.80 8.33 -5.67
N ASN A 57 -17.65 8.15 -4.37
CA ASN A 57 -16.62 7.30 -3.76
C ASN A 57 -17.27 6.03 -3.25
N PHE A 58 -16.87 4.88 -3.78
CA PHE A 58 -17.46 3.61 -3.44
C PHE A 58 -16.45 2.70 -2.72
N VAL A 59 -16.63 2.48 -1.41
CA VAL A 59 -15.75 1.69 -0.55
C VAL A 59 -16.29 0.27 -0.42
N LEU A 60 -15.94 -0.59 -1.38
CA LEU A 60 -16.49 -1.94 -1.53
C LEU A 60 -16.42 -2.79 -0.24
N PRO A 61 -15.32 -2.81 0.54
CA PRO A 61 -15.25 -3.59 1.77
C PRO A 61 -16.33 -3.23 2.79
N ARG A 62 -16.70 -1.95 2.90
CA ARG A 62 -17.65 -1.44 3.90
C ARG A 62 -19.09 -1.89 3.64
N PHE A 63 -19.40 -2.30 2.41
CA PHE A 63 -20.68 -2.94 2.12
C PHE A 63 -20.79 -4.31 2.82
N LEU A 64 -19.68 -5.06 2.88
CA LEU A 64 -19.66 -6.42 3.39
C LEU A 64 -19.24 -6.53 4.86
N ARG A 65 -18.57 -5.50 5.39
CA ARG A 65 -17.88 -5.55 6.68
C ARG A 65 -17.92 -4.21 7.37
N ASP A 66 -17.78 -4.20 8.68
CA ASP A 66 -17.83 -2.96 9.46
C ASP A 66 -16.53 -2.17 9.38
N ASN A 67 -15.42 -2.77 8.95
CA ASN A 67 -14.15 -2.10 8.70
C ASN A 67 -13.61 -2.45 7.31
N ASN A 68 -12.59 -1.71 6.86
CA ASN A 68 -11.95 -2.00 5.58
C ASN A 68 -10.55 -2.61 5.73
N ILE A 69 -10.20 -3.24 6.87
CA ILE A 69 -8.89 -3.91 7.05
C ILE A 69 -8.68 -4.96 5.96
N GLN A 70 -9.68 -5.79 5.72
CA GLN A 70 -9.70 -6.73 4.61
C GLN A 70 -10.25 -6.03 3.36
N PRO A 71 -9.53 -6.00 2.23
CA PRO A 71 -10.04 -5.40 1.00
C PRO A 71 -11.09 -6.31 0.31
N PHE A 72 -11.79 -5.80 -0.70
CA PHE A 72 -12.74 -6.55 -1.51
C PHE A 72 -11.97 -7.42 -2.51
N SER A 73 -11.97 -8.73 -2.26
CA SER A 73 -11.10 -9.71 -2.90
C SER A 73 -11.87 -10.64 -3.83
N TRP A 74 -11.17 -11.64 -4.39
CA TRP A 74 -11.82 -12.72 -5.16
C TRP A 74 -12.92 -13.41 -4.36
N LYS A 75 -12.75 -13.56 -3.04
CA LYS A 75 -13.73 -14.26 -2.19
C LYS A 75 -15.09 -13.55 -2.14
N ASP A 76 -15.11 -12.26 -2.49
CA ASP A 76 -16.27 -11.39 -2.33
C ASP A 76 -17.03 -11.18 -3.66
N VAL A 77 -16.52 -11.72 -4.78
CA VAL A 77 -17.06 -11.43 -6.12
C VAL A 77 -18.54 -11.76 -6.26
N GLU A 78 -19.01 -12.82 -5.60
CA GLU A 78 -20.41 -13.25 -5.71
C GLU A 78 -21.38 -12.20 -5.12
N SER A 79 -20.89 -11.28 -4.28
CA SER A 79 -21.67 -10.15 -3.77
C SER A 79 -21.75 -8.95 -4.73
N LEU A 80 -20.99 -8.93 -5.83
CA LEU A 80 -20.97 -7.80 -6.77
C LEU A 80 -22.35 -7.43 -7.34
N PRO A 81 -23.21 -8.37 -7.78
CA PRO A 81 -24.52 -8.00 -8.31
C PRO A 81 -25.40 -7.27 -7.30
N VAL A 82 -25.41 -7.74 -6.05
CA VAL A 82 -26.18 -7.12 -4.95
C VAL A 82 -25.65 -5.72 -4.65
N ILE A 83 -24.33 -5.60 -4.55
CA ILE A 83 -23.63 -4.33 -4.34
C ILE A 83 -23.97 -3.31 -5.42
N MET A 84 -23.90 -3.71 -6.69
CA MET A 84 -24.13 -2.82 -7.82
C MET A 84 -25.58 -2.36 -7.89
N ASN A 85 -26.52 -3.28 -7.63
CA ASN A 85 -27.94 -2.95 -7.57
C ASN A 85 -28.25 -1.96 -6.44
N ASP A 86 -27.71 -2.18 -5.23
CA ASP A 86 -27.89 -1.23 -4.11
C ASP A 86 -27.28 0.14 -4.44
N CYS A 87 -26.08 0.17 -5.04
CA CYS A 87 -25.43 1.40 -5.47
C CYS A 87 -26.29 2.18 -6.48
N GLU A 88 -26.82 1.51 -7.50
CA GLU A 88 -27.72 2.13 -8.48
C GLU A 88 -29.00 2.68 -7.84
N LEU A 89 -29.60 1.92 -6.91
CA LEU A 89 -30.80 2.36 -6.19
C LEU A 89 -30.53 3.57 -5.29
N GLN A 90 -29.44 3.57 -4.52
CA GLN A 90 -29.10 4.67 -3.62
C GLN A 90 -28.72 5.93 -4.41
N LEU A 91 -27.94 5.79 -5.48
CA LEU A 91 -27.64 6.91 -6.38
C LEU A 91 -28.91 7.43 -7.07
N GLY A 92 -29.82 6.55 -7.46
CA GLY A 92 -31.13 6.90 -8.01
C GLY A 92 -31.97 7.78 -7.06
N LYS A 93 -31.95 7.48 -5.77
CA LYS A 93 -32.63 8.28 -4.73
C LYS A 93 -32.00 9.66 -4.54
N VAL A 94 -30.67 9.75 -4.59
CA VAL A 94 -29.93 11.00 -4.31
C VAL A 94 -29.84 11.91 -5.53
N LEU A 95 -29.59 11.34 -6.71
CA LEU A 95 -29.23 12.07 -7.93
C LEU A 95 -30.34 12.01 -9.00
N GLY A 96 -31.34 11.16 -8.84
CA GLY A 96 -32.26 10.79 -9.92
C GLY A 96 -31.56 9.90 -10.95
N LYS A 97 -31.89 10.07 -12.24
CA LYS A 97 -31.37 9.20 -13.29
C LYS A 97 -29.94 9.59 -13.69
N VAL A 98 -29.03 8.62 -13.62
CA VAL A 98 -27.62 8.77 -14.03
C VAL A 98 -27.45 8.20 -15.45
N ARG A 99 -27.00 9.02 -16.40
CA ARG A 99 -26.83 8.64 -17.83
C ARG A 99 -25.61 7.77 -18.09
N GLY A 100 -24.55 7.99 -17.32
CA GLY A 100 -23.28 7.33 -17.53
C GLY A 100 -22.37 7.51 -16.34
N SER A 101 -21.43 6.57 -16.21
CA SER A 101 -20.37 6.61 -15.22
C SER A 101 -19.02 6.45 -15.90
N GLU A 102 -18.03 7.19 -15.42
CA GLU A 102 -16.63 7.04 -15.82
C GLU A 102 -15.76 6.93 -14.58
N VAL A 103 -15.08 5.81 -14.41
CA VAL A 103 -14.21 5.57 -13.26
C VAL A 103 -12.91 6.36 -13.41
N LYS A 104 -12.59 7.16 -12.39
CA LYS A 104 -11.45 8.08 -12.37
C LYS A 104 -10.25 7.49 -11.65
N LEU A 105 -10.50 6.74 -10.58
CA LEU A 105 -9.45 5.99 -9.88
C LEU A 105 -10.01 4.74 -9.20
N VAL A 106 -9.12 3.79 -8.98
CA VAL A 106 -9.39 2.59 -8.18
C VAL A 106 -8.23 2.36 -7.22
N GLU A 107 -8.54 2.21 -5.95
CA GLU A 107 -7.60 1.85 -4.90
C GLU A 107 -7.55 0.33 -4.77
N VAL A 108 -6.39 -0.26 -5.04
CA VAL A 108 -6.17 -1.70 -4.83
C VAL A 108 -5.09 -1.84 -3.76
N ASN A 109 -5.32 -2.66 -2.74
CA ASN A 109 -4.39 -2.80 -1.64
C ASN A 109 -4.16 -4.26 -1.21
N ILE A 110 -3.05 -4.43 -0.49
CA ILE A 110 -2.83 -5.56 0.42
C ILE A 110 -2.69 -4.97 1.82
N THR A 111 -3.33 -5.61 2.79
CA THR A 111 -3.17 -5.32 4.21
C THR A 111 -2.74 -6.58 4.93
N GLN A 112 -1.65 -6.51 5.68
CA GLN A 112 -1.16 -7.63 6.48
C GLN A 112 -0.28 -7.13 7.62
N VAL A 113 -0.07 -7.99 8.61
CA VAL A 113 0.90 -7.74 9.68
C VAL A 113 2.31 -7.75 9.09
N VAL A 114 3.17 -6.85 9.56
CA VAL A 114 4.61 -6.86 9.27
C VAL A 114 5.27 -8.16 9.75
N SER A 115 6.33 -8.59 9.08
CA SER A 115 6.94 -9.89 9.33
C SER A 115 8.06 -9.81 10.38
N GLY A 116 8.17 -10.83 11.23
CA GLY A 116 9.30 -10.97 12.16
C GLY A 116 9.37 -9.84 13.19
N LYS A 117 10.55 -9.24 13.34
CA LYS A 117 10.81 -8.11 14.25
C LYS A 117 10.61 -6.73 13.59
N ALA A 118 10.14 -6.70 12.34
CA ALA A 118 9.93 -5.44 11.64
C ALA A 118 8.84 -4.59 12.31
N THR A 119 9.02 -3.28 12.26
CA THR A 119 7.99 -2.29 12.55
C THR A 119 7.41 -1.73 11.25
N GLN A 120 6.21 -1.16 11.30
CA GLN A 120 5.64 -0.49 10.13
C GLN A 120 6.51 0.69 9.68
N SER A 121 7.03 1.47 10.63
CA SER A 121 7.91 2.62 10.37
C SER A 121 9.17 2.23 9.58
N GLU A 122 9.83 1.13 9.93
CA GLU A 122 11.02 0.64 9.21
C GLU A 122 10.71 0.24 7.77
N VAL A 123 9.60 -0.46 7.54
CA VAL A 123 9.17 -0.84 6.19
C VAL A 123 8.81 0.40 5.36
N LEU A 124 8.14 1.39 5.97
CA LEU A 124 7.78 2.65 5.33
C LEU A 124 9.02 3.50 4.99
N ASN A 125 10.02 3.52 5.88
CA ASN A 125 11.30 4.17 5.61
C ASN A 125 12.03 3.51 4.44
N LEU A 126 12.13 2.17 4.41
CA LEU A 126 12.70 1.44 3.28
C LEU A 126 11.98 1.79 1.97
N LEU A 127 10.65 1.76 1.95
CA LEU A 127 9.87 2.13 0.76
C LEU A 127 10.14 3.57 0.33
N SER A 128 10.21 4.50 1.28
CA SER A 128 10.46 5.88 0.96
C SER A 128 11.83 6.09 0.36
N HIS A 129 12.90 5.60 0.97
CA HIS A 129 14.24 5.79 0.41
C HIS A 129 14.38 5.11 -0.95
N ALA A 130 13.84 3.90 -1.11
CA ALA A 130 13.87 3.19 -2.38
C ALA A 130 13.12 3.93 -3.50
N CYS A 131 12.04 4.65 -3.18
CA CYS A 131 11.21 5.35 -4.16
C CYS A 131 11.61 6.81 -4.37
N LEU A 132 12.64 7.32 -3.70
CA LEU A 132 13.14 8.67 -3.95
C LEU A 132 13.59 8.82 -5.40
N THR A 133 13.26 9.96 -6.00
CA THR A 133 13.70 10.29 -7.35
C THR A 133 14.20 11.73 -7.41
N PRO A 134 15.17 12.05 -8.28
CA PRO A 134 15.63 13.44 -8.45
C PRO A 134 14.55 14.40 -8.95
N LYS A 135 13.43 13.87 -9.48
CA LYS A 135 12.39 14.66 -10.14
C LYS A 135 11.25 15.06 -9.21
N ARG A 136 11.08 14.34 -8.10
CA ARG A 136 9.94 14.53 -7.18
C ARG A 136 10.23 13.86 -5.86
N ASP A 137 9.96 14.60 -4.80
CA ASP A 137 10.00 14.10 -3.42
C ASP A 137 8.79 13.22 -3.11
N ASN A 138 9.02 12.30 -2.18
CA ASN A 138 7.96 11.53 -1.57
C ASN A 138 7.30 12.37 -0.49
N ILE A 139 5.99 12.20 -0.29
CA ILE A 139 5.31 12.78 0.87
C ILE A 139 5.42 11.76 2.00
N LYS A 140 5.98 12.20 3.13
CA LYS A 140 6.05 11.43 4.37
C LYS A 140 5.19 12.11 5.42
N TYR A 141 4.37 11.35 6.13
CA TYR A 141 3.76 11.79 7.37
C TYR A 141 4.41 11.03 8.52
N VAL A 142 4.91 11.80 9.46
CA VAL A 142 5.73 11.32 10.57
C VAL A 142 5.10 11.74 11.89
N GLY A 143 5.43 11.03 12.96
CA GLY A 143 5.01 11.38 14.29
C GLY A 143 6.00 10.86 15.33
N PRO A 144 5.87 11.26 16.60
CA PRO A 144 6.72 10.75 17.65
C PRO A 144 6.56 9.24 17.81
N SER A 145 7.64 8.56 18.14
CA SER A 145 7.60 7.17 18.59
C SER A 145 6.83 7.07 19.90
N LYS A 146 6.10 5.97 20.08
CA LYS A 146 5.37 5.68 21.32
C LYS A 146 6.30 5.41 22.49
N THR A 147 7.51 4.94 22.22
CA THR A 147 8.50 4.62 23.25
C THR A 147 9.50 5.76 23.48
N ASN A 148 9.67 6.66 22.52
CA ASN A 148 10.56 7.82 22.65
C ASN A 148 10.06 9.01 21.83
N ARG A 149 9.63 10.09 22.49
CA ARG A 149 9.10 11.30 21.83
C ARG A 149 10.11 12.02 20.90
N TYR A 150 11.40 11.81 21.10
CA TYR A 150 12.47 12.39 20.29
C TYR A 150 12.83 11.54 19.06
N LYS A 151 12.31 10.31 18.99
CA LYS A 151 12.48 9.43 17.84
C LYS A 151 11.30 9.60 16.89
N GLU A 152 11.59 9.89 15.63
CA GLU A 152 10.58 9.98 14.59
C GLU A 152 10.16 8.57 14.10
N GLU A 153 8.85 8.37 13.92
CA GLU A 153 8.27 7.20 13.26
C GLU A 153 7.49 7.63 12.02
N VAL A 154 7.76 6.95 10.90
CA VAL A 154 7.00 7.15 9.66
C VAL A 154 5.67 6.43 9.80
N ARG A 155 4.58 7.18 9.61
CA ARG A 155 3.19 6.67 9.67
C ARG A 155 2.61 6.42 8.29
N THR A 156 2.96 7.27 7.34
CA THR A 156 2.49 7.17 5.95
C THR A 156 3.60 7.61 4.99
N PHE A 157 3.70 6.89 3.89
CA PHE A 157 4.54 7.19 2.75
C PHE A 157 3.68 7.26 1.49
N ILE A 158 3.90 8.30 0.67
CA ILE A 158 3.25 8.46 -0.63
C ILE A 158 4.29 8.79 -1.68
N SER A 159 4.29 8.02 -2.76
CA SER A 159 5.04 8.30 -3.99
C SER A 159 4.12 8.17 -5.20
N ALA A 160 4.39 8.92 -6.26
CA ALA A 160 3.49 8.95 -7.41
C ALA A 160 4.24 8.84 -8.73
N LYS A 161 3.76 7.95 -9.59
CA LYS A 161 4.12 7.94 -11.01
C LYS A 161 3.09 8.79 -11.76
N LYS A 162 3.51 9.99 -12.17
CA LYS A 162 2.66 11.02 -12.80
C LYS A 162 1.68 10.42 -13.81
N LYS A 163 0.38 10.72 -13.64
CA LYS A 163 -0.76 10.25 -14.45
C LYS A 163 -1.05 8.75 -14.42
N TYR A 164 -0.20 7.90 -13.81
CA TYR A 164 -0.36 6.44 -13.84
C TYR A 164 -0.91 5.89 -12.52
N TYR A 165 -0.17 6.05 -11.43
CA TYR A 165 -0.59 5.53 -10.15
C TYR A 165 0.04 6.31 -9.00
N ILE A 166 -0.60 6.24 -7.84
CA ILE A 166 -0.05 6.68 -6.56
C ILE A 166 0.19 5.43 -5.73
N LEU A 167 1.42 5.28 -5.21
CA LEU A 167 1.78 4.30 -4.21
C LEU A 167 1.64 4.94 -2.84
N LYS A 168 0.72 4.42 -2.03
CA LYS A 168 0.48 4.86 -0.66
C LYS A 168 0.70 3.67 0.27
N ALA A 169 1.56 3.81 1.25
CA ALA A 169 1.73 2.80 2.29
C ALA A 169 1.63 3.46 3.67
N TYR A 170 0.97 2.79 4.62
CA TYR A 170 0.71 3.39 5.93
C TYR A 170 0.44 2.38 7.04
N ASP A 171 0.62 2.83 8.28
CA ASP A 171 0.24 2.13 9.50
C ASP A 171 -1.30 2.02 9.57
N LYS A 172 -1.82 0.84 9.17
CA LYS A 172 -3.26 0.58 9.17
C LYS A 172 -3.79 0.36 10.58
N THR A 173 -2.98 -0.16 11.50
CA THR A 173 -3.37 -0.30 12.91
C THR A 173 -3.69 1.07 13.51
N GLU A 174 -2.83 2.06 13.32
CA GLU A 174 -3.04 3.40 13.83
C GLU A 174 -4.21 4.10 13.15
N GLN A 175 -4.33 3.96 11.83
CA GLN A 175 -5.46 4.52 11.08
C GLN A 175 -6.80 3.98 11.59
N GLN A 176 -6.91 2.66 11.84
CA GLN A 176 -8.12 2.04 12.38
C GLN A 176 -8.42 2.42 13.83
N LYS A 177 -7.40 2.71 14.64
CA LYS A 177 -7.59 3.18 16.02
C LYS A 177 -8.13 4.62 16.09
N LYS A 178 -7.89 5.43 15.06
CA LYS A 178 -8.36 6.82 14.96
C LYS A 178 -9.74 6.95 14.30
N GLU A 179 -10.22 5.92 13.60
CA GLU A 179 -11.57 5.94 13.05
C GLU A 179 -12.60 5.97 14.19
N PRO A 180 -13.63 6.85 14.10
CA PRO A 180 -14.73 6.85 15.06
C PRO A 180 -15.37 5.47 15.06
N LYS A 181 -15.35 4.77 16.20
CA LYS A 181 -16.11 3.54 16.36
C LYS A 181 -17.56 3.93 16.52
N GLU A 182 -18.39 3.69 15.51
CA GLU A 182 -19.83 3.65 15.72
C GLU A 182 -20.07 2.58 16.78
N GLN A 183 -20.69 2.97 17.89
CA GLN A 183 -20.89 2.14 19.08
C GLN A 183 -21.71 0.91 18.72
N THR A 184 -21.04 -0.17 18.33
CA THR A 184 -21.60 -1.52 18.26
C THR A 184 -20.66 -2.44 19.03
N GLU A 185 -21.22 -3.12 20.03
CA GLU A 185 -20.57 -3.74 21.20
C GLU A 185 -19.64 -4.94 20.91
N LYS A 186 -19.08 -5.06 19.71
CA LYS A 186 -18.02 -6.04 19.41
C LYS A 186 -16.93 -5.40 18.58
N SER A 187 -16.19 -4.47 19.19
CA SER A 187 -14.96 -3.98 18.60
C SER A 187 -13.95 -5.13 18.60
N GLU A 188 -13.82 -5.86 17.49
CA GLU A 188 -12.66 -6.71 17.24
C GLU A 188 -11.40 -5.91 17.57
N THR A 189 -10.52 -6.49 18.37
CA THR A 189 -9.24 -5.88 18.70
C THR A 189 -8.44 -5.70 17.42
N VAL A 190 -8.27 -4.44 16.97
CA VAL A 190 -7.49 -4.11 15.77
C VAL A 190 -6.10 -4.74 15.92
N PRO A 191 -5.71 -5.68 15.03
CA PRO A 191 -4.42 -6.33 15.14
C PRO A 191 -3.28 -5.32 15.13
N TYR A 192 -2.27 -5.55 15.98
CA TYR A 192 -1.07 -4.72 16.00
C TYR A 192 -0.19 -5.02 14.78
N GLY A 193 0.55 -4.03 14.29
CA GLY A 193 1.52 -4.20 13.21
C GLY A 193 0.91 -4.30 11.80
N LEU A 194 -0.37 -3.93 11.60
CA LEU A 194 -0.97 -3.92 10.27
C LEU A 194 -0.35 -2.82 9.41
N LEU A 195 0.23 -3.23 8.28
CA LEU A 195 0.72 -2.35 7.22
C LEU A 195 -0.21 -2.50 6.01
N ARG A 196 -0.63 -1.37 5.43
CA ARG A 196 -1.28 -1.36 4.12
C ARG A 196 -0.30 -0.86 3.06
N ILE A 197 -0.24 -1.56 1.92
CA ILE A 197 0.38 -1.06 0.69
C ILE A 197 -0.70 -0.99 -0.37
N GLU A 198 -1.00 0.23 -0.80
CA GLU A 198 -2.09 0.59 -1.70
C GLU A 198 -1.53 1.21 -2.97
N ILE A 199 -2.09 0.79 -4.11
CA ILE A 199 -1.80 1.34 -5.42
C ILE A 199 -3.10 1.93 -5.94
N ILE A 200 -3.15 3.26 -5.93
CA ILE A 200 -4.25 4.06 -6.46
C ILE A 200 -4.01 4.19 -7.97
N MET A 201 -4.74 3.41 -8.76
CA MET A 201 -4.64 3.41 -10.22
C MET A 201 -5.44 4.58 -10.78
N LEU A 202 -4.75 5.50 -11.47
CA LEU A 202 -5.36 6.69 -12.07
C LEU A 202 -5.88 6.39 -13.48
N GLU A 203 -6.69 7.30 -14.01
CA GLU A 203 -7.32 7.23 -15.34
C GLU A 203 -6.43 6.64 -16.44
N ARG A 204 -5.16 7.07 -16.57
CA ARG A 204 -4.29 6.56 -17.65
C ARG A 204 -3.98 5.07 -17.51
N THR A 205 -3.89 4.57 -16.28
CA THR A 205 -3.73 3.13 -16.00
C THR A 205 -5.03 2.41 -16.31
N LEU A 206 -6.18 2.96 -15.90
CA LEU A 206 -7.49 2.37 -16.19
C LEU A 206 -7.73 2.29 -17.71
N HIS A 207 -7.49 3.36 -18.47
CA HIS A 207 -7.59 3.35 -19.93
C HIS A 207 -6.63 2.36 -20.59
N LYS A 208 -5.43 2.13 -20.03
CA LYS A 208 -4.51 1.09 -20.54
C LYS A 208 -5.02 -0.33 -20.30
N LEU A 209 -5.71 -0.56 -19.19
CA LEU A 209 -6.26 -1.87 -18.83
C LEU A 209 -7.57 -2.17 -19.56
N PHE A 210 -8.43 -1.16 -19.68
CA PHE A 210 -9.83 -1.33 -20.07
C PHE A 210 -10.18 -0.68 -21.42
N GLY A 211 -9.30 0.14 -21.99
CA GLY A 211 -9.59 0.88 -23.23
C GLY A 211 -10.75 1.86 -23.03
N LYS A 212 -11.80 1.74 -23.86
CA LYS A 212 -13.04 2.53 -23.75
C LYS A 212 -14.01 2.01 -22.68
N LYS A 213 -13.75 0.85 -22.08
CA LYS A 213 -14.63 0.17 -21.10
C LYS A 213 -14.33 0.61 -19.67
N VAL A 214 -14.46 1.91 -19.41
CA VAL A 214 -14.11 2.53 -18.12
C VAL A 214 -15.34 2.89 -17.28
N ARG A 215 -16.50 2.29 -17.58
CA ARG A 215 -17.71 2.47 -16.77
C ARG A 215 -17.59 1.69 -15.47
N LEU A 216 -18.41 2.07 -14.48
CA LEU A 216 -18.42 1.38 -13.18
C LEU A 216 -18.67 -0.13 -13.35
N SER A 217 -19.66 -0.52 -14.16
CA SER A 217 -20.01 -1.93 -14.40
C SER A 217 -18.94 -2.72 -15.17
N ASP A 218 -18.08 -2.06 -15.94
CA ASP A 218 -16.96 -2.72 -16.60
C ASP A 218 -15.84 -3.05 -15.59
N ILE A 219 -15.54 -2.10 -14.71
CA ILE A 219 -14.44 -2.18 -13.74
C ILE A 219 -14.84 -3.02 -12.52
N VAL A 220 -16.02 -2.78 -11.95
CA VAL A 220 -16.60 -3.52 -10.82
C VAL A 220 -17.31 -4.77 -11.35
N SER A 221 -16.51 -5.63 -11.99
CA SER A 221 -16.94 -6.91 -12.55
C SER A 221 -15.93 -8.01 -12.21
N ARG A 222 -16.33 -9.27 -12.33
CA ARG A 222 -15.43 -10.43 -12.18
C ARG A 222 -14.20 -10.34 -13.11
N LYS A 223 -14.37 -9.80 -14.32
CA LYS A 223 -13.26 -9.56 -15.27
C LYS A 223 -12.41 -8.35 -14.88
N GLY A 224 -13.05 -7.25 -14.48
CA GLY A 224 -12.36 -6.02 -14.09
C GLY A 224 -11.54 -6.20 -12.82
N LEU A 225 -12.08 -6.87 -11.80
CA LEU A 225 -11.33 -7.25 -10.61
C LEU A 225 -10.07 -8.04 -10.98
N ALA A 226 -10.18 -9.06 -11.84
CA ALA A 226 -9.02 -9.85 -12.25
C ALA A 226 -7.93 -8.99 -12.91
N LEU A 227 -8.29 -8.03 -13.75
CA LEU A 227 -7.34 -7.10 -14.39
C LEU A 227 -6.67 -6.18 -13.37
N LEU A 228 -7.45 -5.61 -12.45
CA LEU A 228 -6.93 -4.73 -11.39
C LEU A 228 -5.94 -5.47 -10.48
N LEU A 229 -6.27 -6.69 -10.03
CA LEU A 229 -5.36 -7.48 -9.19
C LEU A 229 -4.08 -7.88 -9.94
N MET A 230 -4.17 -8.19 -11.23
CA MET A 230 -2.98 -8.44 -12.06
C MET A 230 -2.11 -7.18 -12.19
N GLU A 231 -2.72 -6.01 -12.35
CA GLU A 231 -1.99 -4.75 -12.49
C GLU A 231 -1.34 -4.32 -11.17
N TYR A 232 -2.01 -4.50 -10.03
CA TYR A 232 -1.38 -4.29 -8.71
C TYR A 232 -0.12 -5.15 -8.59
N LYS A 233 -0.23 -6.46 -8.86
CA LYS A 233 0.91 -7.38 -8.82
C LYS A 233 2.04 -6.92 -9.74
N ARG A 234 1.73 -6.50 -10.97
CA ARG A 234 2.71 -6.00 -11.94
C ARG A 234 3.43 -4.75 -11.42
N ILE A 235 2.68 -3.75 -10.95
CA ILE A 235 3.26 -2.51 -10.44
C ILE A 235 4.12 -2.81 -9.20
N PHE A 236 3.61 -3.57 -8.23
CA PHE A 236 4.34 -3.91 -7.01
C PHE A 236 5.59 -4.73 -7.28
N CYS A 237 5.50 -5.80 -8.08
CA CYS A 237 6.62 -6.71 -8.32
C CYS A 237 7.63 -6.11 -9.30
N ASP A 238 7.19 -5.56 -10.42
CA ASP A 238 8.06 -5.24 -11.55
C ASP A 238 8.55 -3.78 -11.50
N GLU A 239 7.74 -2.86 -10.99
CA GLU A 239 8.12 -1.44 -10.89
C GLU A 239 8.67 -1.08 -9.52
N ILE A 240 7.96 -1.41 -8.44
CA ILE A 240 8.37 -0.99 -7.09
C ILE A 240 9.50 -1.90 -6.59
N ARG A 241 9.24 -3.20 -6.44
CA ARG A 241 10.25 -4.12 -5.88
C ARG A 241 11.48 -4.23 -6.79
N SER A 242 11.28 -4.56 -8.06
CA SER A 242 12.41 -4.89 -8.95
C SER A 242 13.22 -3.67 -9.42
N LYS A 243 12.57 -2.52 -9.66
CA LYS A 243 13.26 -1.32 -10.18
C LYS A 243 13.56 -0.26 -9.12
N ARG A 244 13.00 -0.35 -7.92
CA ARG A 244 13.25 0.62 -6.82
C ARG A 244 13.91 -0.03 -5.63
N ILE A 245 13.24 -0.99 -4.97
CA ILE A 245 13.72 -1.57 -3.71
C ILE A 245 15.02 -2.36 -3.91
N ILE A 246 15.08 -3.27 -4.89
CA ILE A 246 16.28 -4.09 -5.11
C ILE A 246 17.51 -3.23 -5.46
N PRO A 247 17.45 -2.27 -6.41
CA PRO A 247 18.56 -1.37 -6.67
C PRO A 247 19.00 -0.57 -5.44
N TYR A 248 18.06 -0.03 -4.65
CA TYR A 248 18.37 0.68 -3.42
C TYR A 248 19.10 -0.21 -2.39
N LEU A 249 18.61 -1.42 -2.16
CA LEU A 249 19.28 -2.36 -1.24
C LEU A 249 20.70 -2.72 -1.70
N ASN A 250 20.91 -2.88 -3.01
CA ASN A 250 22.24 -3.15 -3.55
C ASN A 250 23.17 -1.93 -3.42
N TYR A 251 22.64 -0.72 -3.61
CA TYR A 251 23.36 0.52 -3.34
C TYR A 251 23.81 0.58 -1.87
N CYS A 252 22.91 0.37 -0.91
CA CYS A 252 23.25 0.36 0.52
C CYS A 252 24.34 -0.68 0.84
N VAL A 253 24.26 -1.89 0.27
CA VAL A 253 25.29 -2.92 0.47
C VAL A 253 26.66 -2.48 -0.04
N ASN A 254 26.71 -1.89 -1.24
CA ASN A 254 27.97 -1.48 -1.84
C ASN A 254 28.57 -0.26 -1.11
N HIS A 255 27.74 0.73 -0.80
CA HIS A 255 28.19 1.92 -0.07
C HIS A 255 28.75 1.54 1.31
N LEU A 256 28.02 0.71 2.07
CA LEU A 256 28.50 0.26 3.37
C LEU A 256 29.78 -0.56 3.26
N TYR A 257 29.92 -1.38 2.22
CA TYR A 257 31.16 -2.12 1.95
C TYR A 257 32.35 -1.20 1.63
N GLU A 258 32.13 -0.13 0.86
CA GLU A 258 33.15 0.89 0.57
C GLU A 258 33.59 1.60 1.86
N SER A 259 32.64 2.06 2.68
CA SER A 259 32.92 2.69 3.97
C SER A 259 33.68 1.77 4.94
N LEU A 260 33.35 0.46 4.94
CA LEU A 260 34.09 -0.54 5.72
C LEU A 260 35.54 -0.70 5.22
N CYS A 261 35.78 -0.60 3.91
CA CYS A 261 37.13 -0.65 3.35
C CYS A 261 37.95 0.62 3.66
N GLU A 262 37.30 1.79 3.75
CA GLU A 262 37.96 3.07 4.03
C GLU A 262 38.38 3.19 5.49
N THR A 263 37.52 2.78 6.43
CA THR A 263 37.77 2.92 7.87
C THR A 263 38.51 1.73 8.47
N ASP A 264 38.37 0.55 7.86
CA ASP A 264 38.76 -0.76 8.40
C ASP A 264 38.21 -1.06 9.81
N ASP A 265 37.14 -0.37 10.24
CA ASP A 265 36.46 -0.58 11.52
C ASP A 265 34.94 -0.71 11.36
N PRO A 266 34.38 -1.91 11.57
CA PRO A 266 32.94 -2.14 11.56
C PRO A 266 32.16 -1.28 12.55
N ILE A 267 32.69 -1.02 13.75
CA ILE A 267 31.96 -0.32 14.81
C ILE A 267 31.75 1.15 14.43
N SER A 268 32.83 1.87 14.13
CA SER A 268 32.73 3.26 13.67
C SER A 268 31.96 3.39 12.36
N THR A 269 32.14 2.46 11.41
CA THR A 269 31.38 2.51 10.14
C THR A 269 29.88 2.37 10.37
N ILE A 270 29.45 1.38 11.15
CA ILE A 270 28.03 1.15 11.40
C ILE A 270 27.43 2.34 12.15
N ALA A 271 28.16 2.89 13.13
CA ALA A 271 27.71 4.07 13.87
C ALA A 271 27.47 5.28 12.94
N LYS A 272 28.37 5.50 11.98
CA LYS A 272 28.30 6.59 10.99
C LYS A 272 27.21 6.37 9.95
N GLU A 273 27.10 5.15 9.43
CA GLU A 273 26.26 4.82 8.26
C GLU A 273 24.90 4.21 8.62
N ARG A 274 24.52 4.18 9.92
CA ARG A 274 23.32 3.47 10.41
C ARG A 274 22.02 3.81 9.67
N GLU A 275 21.86 5.06 9.23
CA GLU A 275 20.67 5.52 8.51
C GLU A 275 20.55 4.90 7.10
N LEU A 276 21.68 4.46 6.53
CA LEU A 276 21.76 3.76 5.24
C LEU A 276 21.66 2.23 5.38
N ILE A 277 21.40 1.72 6.58
CA ILE A 277 21.20 0.29 6.85
C ILE A 277 19.70 0.02 7.05
N PRO A 278 18.93 -0.21 5.97
CA PRO A 278 17.48 -0.37 6.06
C PRO A 278 17.03 -1.74 6.58
N ASP A 279 17.94 -2.69 6.75
CA ASP A 279 17.67 -4.06 7.23
C ASP A 279 19.00 -4.75 7.59
N ASN A 280 19.01 -5.58 8.63
CA ASN A 280 20.19 -6.36 9.03
C ASN A 280 20.78 -7.26 7.93
N LYS A 281 20.00 -7.64 6.90
CA LYS A 281 20.52 -8.37 5.73
C LYS A 281 21.41 -7.51 4.84
N VAL A 282 21.22 -6.19 4.83
CA VAL A 282 22.14 -5.26 4.14
C VAL A 282 23.48 -5.29 4.85
N LEU A 283 23.48 -5.15 6.18
CA LEU A 283 24.69 -5.23 7.00
C LEU A 283 25.41 -6.57 6.81
N TYR A 284 24.68 -7.69 6.90
CA TYR A 284 25.25 -9.03 6.68
C TYR A 284 25.95 -9.13 5.32
N ARG A 285 25.32 -8.65 4.24
CA ARG A 285 25.90 -8.72 2.88
C ARG A 285 27.14 -7.85 2.73
N ALA A 286 27.16 -6.66 3.34
CA ALA A 286 28.31 -5.76 3.29
C ALA A 286 29.51 -6.32 4.09
N LEU A 287 29.27 -6.74 5.35
CA LEU A 287 30.31 -7.35 6.19
C LEU A 287 30.85 -8.65 5.60
N LYS A 288 29.99 -9.47 4.98
CA LYS A 288 30.42 -10.68 4.27
C LYS A 288 31.44 -10.33 3.18
N LYS A 289 31.11 -9.38 2.30
CA LYS A 289 32.02 -8.92 1.24
C LYS A 289 33.34 -8.39 1.78
N TRP A 290 33.28 -7.62 2.87
CA TRP A 290 34.47 -7.03 3.51
C TRP A 290 35.38 -8.11 4.12
N LYS A 291 34.82 -9.06 4.88
CA LYS A 291 35.58 -10.19 5.45
C LYS A 291 36.19 -11.09 4.40
N GLU A 292 35.44 -11.43 3.36
CA GLU A 292 35.93 -12.24 2.23
C GLU A 292 37.12 -11.54 1.53
N LYS A 293 37.07 -10.20 1.36
CA LYS A 293 38.19 -9.42 0.82
C LYS A 293 39.44 -9.51 1.70
N LYS A 294 39.28 -9.55 3.03
CA LYS A 294 40.39 -9.65 4.00
C LYS A 294 40.87 -11.09 4.23
N GLY A 295 40.22 -12.10 3.64
CA GLY A 295 40.51 -13.51 3.91
C GLY A 295 40.07 -13.97 5.30
N GLU A 296 39.15 -13.27 5.95
CA GLU A 296 38.64 -13.59 7.28
C GLU A 296 37.49 -14.62 7.23
N SER A 297 37.36 -15.41 8.31
CA SER A 297 36.28 -16.39 8.43
C SER A 297 34.91 -15.73 8.61
N ILE A 298 33.92 -16.23 7.86
CA ILE A 298 32.51 -15.81 7.93
C ILE A 298 31.66 -16.68 8.87
N HIS A 299 32.24 -17.67 9.55
CA HIS A 299 31.51 -18.65 10.38
C HIS A 299 30.63 -17.98 11.45
N ASN A 300 31.14 -16.95 12.12
CA ASN A 300 30.44 -16.24 13.20
C ASN A 300 29.72 -14.96 12.74
N LEU A 301 29.69 -14.68 11.44
CA LEU A 301 29.21 -13.40 10.91
C LEU A 301 27.76 -13.10 11.30
N GLN A 302 26.88 -14.11 11.32
CA GLN A 302 25.48 -13.90 11.71
C GLN A 302 25.36 -13.44 13.18
N ARG A 303 26.19 -13.99 14.06
CA ARG A 303 26.23 -13.61 15.48
C ARG A 303 26.73 -12.18 15.67
N GLU A 304 27.75 -11.79 14.91
CA GLU A 304 28.26 -10.42 14.89
C GLU A 304 27.21 -9.44 14.38
N VAL A 305 26.55 -9.75 13.25
CA VAL A 305 25.46 -8.92 12.70
C VAL A 305 24.34 -8.74 13.72
N ASN A 306 23.94 -9.81 14.43
CA ASN A 306 22.92 -9.71 15.47
C ASN A 306 23.38 -8.79 16.61
N LYS A 307 24.63 -8.93 17.07
CA LYS A 307 25.21 -8.05 18.10
C LYS A 307 25.19 -6.59 17.67
N TYR A 308 25.62 -6.27 16.44
CA TYR A 308 25.59 -4.89 15.93
C TYR A 308 24.16 -4.37 15.74
N THR A 309 23.25 -5.24 15.28
CA THR A 309 21.84 -4.89 15.12
C THR A 309 21.21 -4.48 16.45
N GLU A 310 21.51 -5.21 17.53
CA GLU A 310 21.05 -4.86 18.89
C GLU A 310 21.73 -3.60 19.41
N LEU A 311 23.07 -3.50 19.27
CA LEU A 311 23.85 -2.37 19.76
C LEU A 311 23.40 -1.03 19.17
N TYR A 312 23.12 -1.00 17.86
CA TYR A 312 22.74 0.21 17.14
C TYR A 312 21.23 0.32 16.88
N ASN A 313 20.43 -0.61 17.40
CA ASN A 313 18.99 -0.68 17.18
C ASN A 313 18.62 -0.61 15.68
N LEU A 314 19.32 -1.40 14.86
CA LEU A 314 19.16 -1.38 13.40
C LEU A 314 17.85 -2.07 13.00
N PRO A 315 17.22 -1.62 11.89
CA PRO A 315 16.02 -2.25 11.36
C PRO A 315 16.20 -3.75 11.08
N GLN A 316 15.16 -4.53 11.38
CA GLN A 316 15.12 -5.98 11.15
C GLN A 316 13.89 -6.37 10.35
N ASP A 317 14.03 -7.37 9.48
CA ASP A 317 12.92 -8.02 8.78
C ASP A 317 12.06 -7.11 7.85
N ALA A 318 12.46 -5.87 7.61
CA ALA A 318 11.80 -4.98 6.66
C ALA A 318 11.82 -5.59 5.24
N VAL A 319 12.95 -6.17 4.83
CA VAL A 319 13.10 -6.88 3.55
C VAL A 319 12.26 -8.16 3.53
N MET A 320 12.13 -8.84 4.67
CA MET A 320 11.25 -10.01 4.79
C MET A 320 9.78 -9.61 4.60
N THR A 321 9.35 -8.51 5.20
CA THR A 321 8.00 -7.97 5.04
C THR A 321 7.70 -7.68 3.57
N ILE A 322 8.59 -6.96 2.86
CA ILE A 322 8.43 -6.72 1.41
C ILE A 322 8.34 -8.02 0.61
N ARG A 323 9.11 -9.06 0.97
CA ARG A 323 9.03 -10.39 0.34
C ARG A 323 7.66 -11.03 0.57
N ASP A 324 7.09 -10.88 1.76
CA ASP A 324 5.80 -11.48 2.08
C ASP A 324 4.64 -10.73 1.41
N PHE A 325 4.70 -9.40 1.26
CA PHE A 325 3.78 -8.67 0.38
C PHE A 325 3.85 -9.15 -1.07
N ARG A 326 5.06 -9.46 -1.58
CA ARG A 326 5.23 -10.03 -2.92
C ARG A 326 4.58 -11.41 -3.04
N LYS A 327 4.66 -12.25 -2.00
CA LYS A 327 3.95 -13.54 -1.97
C LYS A 327 2.44 -13.33 -1.91
N ALA A 328 1.97 -12.35 -1.14
CA ALA A 328 0.55 -12.02 -1.00
C ALA A 328 -0.09 -11.47 -2.29
N CYS A 329 0.70 -11.08 -3.28
CA CYS A 329 0.21 -10.76 -4.63
C CYS A 329 -0.27 -12.02 -5.40
N GLY A 330 -0.02 -13.24 -4.90
CA GLY A 330 -0.43 -14.52 -5.50
C GLY A 330 0.49 -14.95 -6.62
#